data_AF-A0A418N0K5-F1
#
_entry.id   AF-A0A418N0K5-F1
#
_cell.length_a   1.000
_cell.length_b   1.000
_cell.length_c   1.000
_cell.angle_alpha   90.00
_cell.angle_beta   90.00
_cell.angle_gamma   90.00
#
_symmetry.space_group_name_H-M   'P 1'
#
loop_
_entity.id
_entity.type
_entity.pdbx_description
1 polymer ?
#
loop_
_entity_poly.entity_id
_entity_poly.type
_entity_poly.pdbx_seq_one_letter_code
_entity_poly.pdbx_strand_id
1 'polypeptide(L)'
;MSTYQGSRRPARSRPRSRWLLAGGLVAGSLVATAAGLTTVAASAADRDTPPSTRDQPTAMYSDVPGTDWAAEGHGKDRPRPGDEPAGPGTARPDDPAAGRPTGGYGRPPQRKAVPVPCDSARLIAALVRANAEGGATLRLAEQCTYTLTHAFQQVDEYDGGIRDAREAADAAENPGDAEAPPRNPAHDTAGLPVIYHAITIEGSGATIVRGANAADFRFFTVRDGGELTLRDVTLRNGRSKAEGGSIHIVHGATAVVERVTVANSTSLSADGGGGGIFNDGNLRISDSTLVGNRAAGTEGKGGGLLNGGVMTMYRTEFRHNNAVSYGGGLANFRAAGDVYSSTFIRNNAGQGGGIASFSARTKVFDSLVAGNSAKTGGGLANSDAVLVLGQLTVRDNLATVAGGGIWTVQGLLPIDDSLIVGNTSRGNGGGVYTEKSNLLVRYTDVKGNEAVGGSSQGAGLYVTAGSTSLYSSRVIGNRATAKAGGIQAERAQVKIDDESVVIENSPTNCLGSKVPVAHCFR
;
A
#
# COMPACT_ATOMS: atom_id res chain seq x y z
N MET A 1 -84.14 3.87 11.36
CA MET A 1 -83.82 3.05 10.16
C MET A 1 -82.31 3.06 10.00
N SER A 2 -81.51 1.99 9.99
CA SER A 2 -81.66 0.52 10.06
C SER A 2 -80.21 0.02 10.31
N THR A 3 -79.83 -0.35 11.53
CA THR A 3 -79.50 -1.72 12.01
C THR A 3 -78.85 -2.70 11.02
N TYR A 4 -77.63 -3.19 11.35
CA TYR A 4 -77.24 -4.62 11.50
C TYR A 4 -75.75 -4.72 11.87
N GLN A 5 -75.42 -5.04 13.14
CA GLN A 5 -75.04 -6.36 13.71
C GLN A 5 -73.63 -6.86 13.36
N GLY A 6 -72.88 -7.15 14.43
CA GLY A 6 -71.55 -7.73 14.38
C GLY A 6 -71.53 -9.26 14.44
N SER A 7 -70.34 -9.81 14.26
CA SER A 7 -70.01 -11.16 14.74
C SER A 7 -68.50 -11.30 14.94
N ARG A 8 -68.08 -11.45 16.20
CA ARG A 8 -66.78 -12.02 16.60
C ARG A 8 -66.81 -13.54 16.37
N ARG A 9 -65.74 -14.10 15.78
CA ARG A 9 -65.32 -15.52 15.93
C ARG A 9 -63.78 -15.64 15.77
N PRO A 10 -63.17 -16.73 16.27
CA PRO A 10 -61.99 -16.67 17.15
C PRO A 10 -60.64 -16.83 16.45
N ALA A 11 -59.59 -16.39 17.14
CA ALA A 11 -58.19 -16.64 16.80
C ALA A 11 -57.88 -18.16 16.84
N ARG A 12 -57.47 -18.70 15.70
CA ARG A 12 -56.85 -20.03 15.60
C ARG A 12 -55.33 -19.86 15.71
N SER A 13 -54.77 -20.43 16.76
CA SER A 13 -53.34 -20.65 16.96
C SER A 13 -52.77 -21.54 15.86
N ARG A 14 -51.78 -21.03 15.11
CA ARG A 14 -50.89 -21.85 14.27
C ARG A 14 -49.53 -21.97 14.94
N PRO A 15 -48.90 -23.16 14.96
CA PRO A 15 -47.65 -23.38 15.67
C PRO A 15 -46.49 -22.71 14.92
N ARG A 16 -45.67 -21.94 15.65
CA ARG A 16 -44.39 -21.44 15.16
C ARG A 16 -43.41 -22.61 15.12
N SER A 17 -43.03 -23.04 13.92
CA SER A 17 -41.89 -23.92 13.70
C SER A 17 -40.61 -23.19 14.11
N ARG A 18 -39.97 -23.66 15.18
CA ARG A 18 -38.60 -23.30 15.53
C ARG A 18 -37.65 -23.87 14.48
N TRP A 19 -37.17 -23.03 13.57
CA TRP A 19 -35.94 -23.30 12.85
C TRP A 19 -34.80 -22.65 13.64
N LEU A 20 -33.95 -23.51 14.19
CA LEU A 20 -32.65 -23.14 14.72
C LEU A 20 -31.80 -22.67 13.53
N LEU A 21 -31.47 -21.38 13.48
CA LEU A 21 -30.40 -20.86 12.64
C LEU A 21 -29.08 -21.30 13.28
N ALA A 22 -28.55 -22.43 12.81
CA ALA A 22 -27.16 -22.77 13.03
C ALA A 22 -26.30 -21.76 12.27
N GLY A 23 -25.45 -21.03 12.99
CA GLY A 23 -24.49 -20.08 12.44
C GLY A 23 -23.61 -20.76 11.40
N GLY A 24 -23.63 -20.22 10.18
CA GLY A 24 -22.73 -20.62 9.11
C GLY A 24 -21.32 -20.15 9.42
N LEU A 25 -20.44 -21.10 9.74
CA LEU A 25 -19.00 -20.95 9.73
C LEU A 25 -18.54 -20.43 8.37
N VAL A 26 -17.78 -19.33 8.40
CA VAL A 26 -16.98 -18.83 7.28
C VAL A 26 -16.05 -19.94 6.83
N ALA A 27 -16.29 -20.48 5.64
CA ALA A 27 -15.44 -21.47 5.01
C ALA A 27 -14.12 -20.81 4.59
N GLY A 28 -13.12 -20.90 5.47
CA GLY A 28 -11.73 -20.85 5.07
C GLY A 28 -11.49 -21.92 4.02
N SER A 29 -11.08 -21.50 2.82
CA SER A 29 -10.71 -22.43 1.75
C SER A 29 -9.41 -23.13 2.15
N LEU A 30 -9.56 -24.31 2.75
CA LEU A 30 -8.49 -25.28 2.97
C LEU A 30 -7.90 -25.70 1.62
N VAL A 31 -6.68 -25.25 1.35
CA VAL A 31 -5.79 -25.92 0.41
C VAL A 31 -5.32 -27.20 1.12
N ALA A 32 -5.85 -28.35 0.69
CA ALA A 32 -5.42 -29.64 1.19
C ALA A 32 -3.97 -29.93 0.72
N THR A 33 -3.01 -29.82 1.63
CA THR A 33 -1.69 -30.45 1.50
C THR A 33 -1.67 -31.69 2.39
N ALA A 34 -1.58 -32.87 1.77
CA ALA A 34 -1.34 -34.12 2.47
C ALA A 34 0.05 -34.08 3.13
N ALA A 35 0.10 -34.11 4.45
CA ALA A 35 1.32 -34.35 5.21
C ALA A 35 1.39 -35.83 5.61
N GLY A 36 2.33 -36.56 5.02
CA GLY A 36 2.83 -37.81 5.58
C GLY A 36 3.93 -37.49 6.59
N LEU A 37 3.67 -37.77 7.86
CA LEU A 37 4.63 -37.68 8.96
C LEU A 37 5.61 -38.85 8.91
N THR A 38 6.90 -38.57 8.83
CA THR A 38 7.92 -39.36 9.54
C THR A 38 8.91 -38.42 10.21
N THR A 39 8.93 -38.50 11.53
CA THR A 39 9.84 -37.81 12.44
C THR A 39 11.21 -38.47 12.42
N VAL A 40 12.29 -37.72 12.14
CA VAL A 40 13.63 -38.04 12.64
C VAL A 40 14.34 -36.75 13.06
N ALA A 41 14.94 -36.82 14.24
CA ALA A 41 15.52 -35.74 15.02
C ALA A 41 16.67 -35.00 14.32
N ALA A 42 16.82 -33.72 14.71
CA ALA A 42 17.95 -32.88 14.36
C ALA A 42 19.24 -33.35 15.04
N SER A 43 20.34 -33.34 14.28
CA SER A 43 21.69 -33.16 14.80
C SER A 43 22.38 -32.04 14.02
N ALA A 44 23.04 -31.15 14.77
CA ALA A 44 23.81 -30.03 14.27
C ALA A 44 25.28 -30.45 14.11
N ALA A 45 25.85 -30.13 12.95
CA ALA A 45 27.27 -29.96 12.58
C ALA A 45 27.28 -29.93 11.03
N ASP A 46 28.08 -29.18 10.29
CA ASP A 46 29.30 -28.45 10.58
C ASP A 46 29.44 -27.34 9.52
N ARG A 47 30.33 -26.39 9.78
CA ARG A 47 30.77 -25.37 8.83
C ARG A 47 31.46 -26.05 7.65
N ASP A 48 31.17 -25.60 6.42
CA ASP A 48 32.20 -25.54 5.39
C ASP A 48 31.94 -24.45 4.35
N THR A 49 32.99 -23.67 4.14
CA THR A 49 33.19 -22.56 3.19
C THR A 49 32.99 -23.02 1.73
N PRO A 50 32.35 -22.22 0.84
CA PRO A 50 32.33 -22.56 -0.58
C PRO A 50 33.61 -22.10 -1.30
N PRO A 51 34.15 -22.89 -2.25
CA PRO A 51 35.28 -22.48 -3.06
C PRO A 51 34.88 -21.51 -4.18
N SER A 52 35.81 -20.61 -4.48
CA SER A 52 35.81 -19.71 -5.62
C SER A 52 35.96 -20.46 -6.95
N THR A 53 35.18 -20.06 -7.97
CA THR A 53 35.55 -19.93 -9.40
C THR A 53 34.28 -19.47 -10.14
N ARG A 54 34.22 -18.20 -10.57
CA ARG A 54 34.42 -17.75 -11.97
C ARG A 54 33.67 -18.60 -13.00
N ASP A 55 32.46 -18.17 -13.32
CA ASP A 55 32.04 -17.91 -14.71
C ASP A 55 30.77 -17.04 -14.71
N GLN A 56 30.93 -15.78 -15.14
CA GLN A 56 29.84 -14.82 -15.35
C GLN A 56 29.37 -14.93 -16.80
N PRO A 57 28.07 -15.01 -17.09
CA PRO A 57 27.54 -14.59 -18.38
C PRO A 57 27.38 -13.06 -18.36
N THR A 58 28.13 -12.40 -19.22
CA THR A 58 28.05 -10.98 -19.55
C THR A 58 26.64 -10.58 -19.98
N ALA A 59 26.00 -9.69 -19.22
CA ALA A 59 24.81 -8.98 -19.68
C ALA A 59 25.23 -7.93 -20.72
N MET A 60 24.77 -8.10 -21.96
CA MET A 60 24.88 -7.08 -22.99
C MET A 60 23.97 -5.90 -22.62
N TYR A 61 24.62 -4.78 -22.32
CA TYR A 61 24.04 -3.45 -22.25
C TYR A 61 23.85 -2.97 -23.69
N SER A 62 22.61 -2.74 -24.11
CA SER A 62 22.33 -1.98 -25.33
C SER A 62 21.76 -0.64 -24.92
N ASP A 63 22.56 0.41 -25.12
CA ASP A 63 22.18 1.81 -25.02
C ASP A 63 20.93 2.11 -25.85
N VAL A 64 19.96 2.79 -25.26
CA VAL A 64 18.89 3.49 -25.99
C VAL A 64 19.14 5.00 -25.83
N PRO A 65 19.28 5.76 -26.94
CA PRO A 65 19.66 7.18 -26.89
C PRO A 65 18.58 8.09 -26.33
N GLY A 66 19.02 9.19 -25.73
CA GLY A 66 18.18 10.22 -25.11
C GLY A 66 17.23 10.92 -26.07
N THR A 67 16.05 11.28 -25.55
CA THR A 67 15.07 12.11 -26.23
C THR A 67 15.24 13.56 -25.80
N ASP A 68 15.97 14.33 -26.61
CA ASP A 68 15.89 15.78 -26.65
C ASP A 68 14.58 16.20 -27.34
N TRP A 69 13.71 16.94 -26.65
CA TRP A 69 12.59 17.63 -27.28
C TRP A 69 12.96 19.11 -27.46
N ALA A 70 13.59 19.39 -28.60
CA ALA A 70 13.78 20.73 -29.11
C ALA A 70 12.45 21.27 -29.67
N ALA A 71 12.12 22.50 -29.28
CA ALA A 71 11.04 23.28 -29.85
C ALA A 71 11.48 23.92 -31.17
N GLU A 72 10.84 23.55 -32.28
CA GLU A 72 10.76 24.36 -33.51
C GLU A 72 9.34 24.95 -33.55
N GLY A 73 9.07 26.20 -33.91
CA GLY A 73 9.82 27.11 -34.76
C GLY A 73 8.96 27.49 -35.96
N HIS A 74 7.88 28.27 -35.78
CA HIS A 74 7.08 28.82 -36.89
C HIS A 74 7.28 30.33 -37.04
N GLY A 75 8.00 30.70 -38.11
CA GLY A 75 7.49 31.55 -39.17
C GLY A 75 7.19 33.02 -38.85
N LYS A 76 8.14 33.89 -39.21
CA LYS A 76 7.95 35.35 -39.37
C LYS A 76 7.03 35.65 -40.56
N ASP A 77 6.11 36.60 -40.37
CA ASP A 77 5.60 37.44 -41.46
C ASP A 77 5.73 38.94 -41.11
N ARG A 78 6.04 39.72 -42.14
CA ARG A 78 6.60 41.09 -42.11
C ARG A 78 5.56 42.20 -41.82
N PRO A 79 6.03 43.41 -41.40
CA PRO A 79 5.18 44.51 -40.93
C PRO A 79 4.81 45.53 -42.02
N ARG A 80 3.77 46.33 -41.77
CA ARG A 80 3.55 47.64 -42.44
C ARG A 80 3.03 48.71 -41.47
N PRO A 81 3.28 50.00 -41.77
CA PRO A 81 3.55 51.06 -40.78
C PRO A 81 2.47 52.16 -40.73
N GLY A 82 2.52 53.01 -39.70
CA GLY A 82 1.74 54.25 -39.64
C GLY A 82 1.86 55.01 -38.32
N ASP A 83 2.83 55.92 -38.28
CA ASP A 83 2.78 57.30 -37.75
C ASP A 83 2.46 57.61 -36.26
N GLU A 84 3.56 57.86 -35.53
CA GLU A 84 3.89 59.02 -34.66
C GLU A 84 2.93 59.65 -33.61
N PRO A 85 3.50 60.32 -32.57
CA PRO A 85 2.89 60.50 -31.26
C PRO A 85 2.34 61.92 -31.01
N ALA A 86 1.38 62.06 -30.08
CA ALA A 86 0.97 63.36 -29.56
C ALA A 86 0.56 63.31 -28.07
N GLY A 87 1.48 63.76 -27.21
CA GLY A 87 1.31 64.83 -26.22
C GLY A 87 0.27 64.74 -25.07
N PRO A 88 0.52 65.46 -23.94
CA PRO A 88 -0.16 65.23 -22.66
C PRO A 88 -1.26 66.25 -22.34
N GLY A 89 -2.20 65.86 -21.48
CA GLY A 89 -3.24 66.71 -20.87
C GLY A 89 -4.57 65.97 -20.81
N THR A 90 -5.36 65.95 -19.75
CA THR A 90 -5.55 66.91 -18.65
C THR A 90 -6.17 66.20 -17.46
N ALA A 91 -5.73 66.52 -16.25
CA ALA A 91 -6.45 66.20 -15.02
C ALA A 91 -7.75 67.03 -14.92
N ARG A 92 -8.82 66.44 -14.39
CA ARG A 92 -9.67 66.99 -13.31
C ARG A 92 -10.62 65.91 -12.75
N PRO A 93 -11.06 66.07 -11.49
CA PRO A 93 -11.36 65.01 -10.54
C PRO A 93 -12.85 64.75 -10.44
N ASP A 94 -13.22 63.63 -9.79
CA ASP A 94 -14.35 63.49 -8.85
C ASP A 94 -14.75 62.01 -8.80
N ASP A 95 -14.29 61.28 -7.79
CA ASP A 95 -15.15 60.31 -7.09
C ASP A 95 -14.57 59.89 -5.73
N PRO A 96 -15.39 59.81 -4.66
CA PRO A 96 -14.92 59.79 -3.28
C PRO A 96 -14.54 58.39 -2.81
N ALA A 97 -13.55 58.38 -1.92
CA ALA A 97 -13.04 57.24 -1.20
C ALA A 97 -14.13 56.47 -0.44
N ALA A 98 -14.22 55.16 -0.68
CA ALA A 98 -14.71 54.18 0.28
C ALA A 98 -13.62 53.11 0.46
N GLY A 99 -12.94 53.17 1.61
CA GLY A 99 -11.84 52.28 1.96
C GLY A 99 -12.27 50.82 2.01
N ARG A 100 -11.68 49.99 1.15
CA ARG A 100 -11.59 48.55 1.37
C ARG A 100 -10.43 48.29 2.34
N PRO A 101 -10.64 47.66 3.50
CA PRO A 101 -9.53 47.17 4.28
C PRO A 101 -8.86 46.05 3.46
N THR A 102 -7.64 46.31 3.00
CA THR A 102 -6.72 45.29 2.51
C THR A 102 -6.32 44.42 3.70
N GLY A 103 -7.19 43.47 4.05
CA GLY A 103 -6.85 42.36 4.92
C GLY A 103 -5.84 41.49 4.19
N GLY A 104 -4.56 41.83 4.32
CA GLY A 104 -3.49 40.91 3.94
C GLY A 104 -3.73 39.61 4.68
N TYR A 105 -3.84 38.50 3.94
CA TYR A 105 -3.64 37.17 4.50
C TYR A 105 -2.18 37.10 4.94
N GLY A 106 -1.90 37.69 6.10
CA GLY A 106 -0.64 37.56 6.79
C GLY A 106 -0.42 36.08 7.01
N ARG A 107 0.63 35.54 6.39
CA ARG A 107 1.16 34.21 6.67
C ARG A 107 1.20 34.08 8.20
N PRO A 108 0.58 33.06 8.81
CA PRO A 108 0.58 32.92 10.26
C PRO A 108 2.02 32.99 10.77
N PRO A 109 2.27 33.69 11.89
CA PRO A 109 3.63 33.92 12.37
C PRO A 109 4.33 32.56 12.53
N GLN A 110 5.39 32.33 11.75
CA GLN A 110 6.21 31.14 11.89
C GLN A 110 6.86 31.21 13.27
N ARG A 111 6.37 30.39 14.22
CA ARG A 111 7.05 30.20 15.51
C ARG A 111 8.48 29.79 15.18
N LYS A 112 9.46 30.54 15.69
CA LYS A 112 10.89 30.30 15.43
C LYS A 112 11.23 28.86 15.83
N ALA A 113 11.88 28.12 14.92
CA ALA A 113 12.29 26.74 15.21
C ALA A 113 13.19 26.68 16.45
N VAL A 114 12.88 25.78 17.36
CA VAL A 114 13.64 25.55 18.59
C VAL A 114 14.79 24.60 18.27
N PRO A 115 16.06 25.04 18.40
CA PRO A 115 17.20 24.16 18.15
C PRO A 115 17.30 23.10 19.24
N VAL A 116 17.50 21.85 18.83
CA VAL A 116 17.71 20.71 19.72
C VAL A 116 19.17 20.29 19.62
N PRO A 117 19.97 20.45 20.70
CA PRO A 117 21.35 19.96 20.74
C PRO A 117 21.45 18.46 20.42
N CYS A 118 22.64 18.00 20.03
CA CYS A 118 22.90 16.59 19.69
C CYS A 118 22.93 15.70 20.95
N ASP A 119 21.76 15.54 21.57
CA ASP A 119 21.55 14.82 22.82
C ASP A 119 20.10 14.30 22.88
N SER A 120 19.94 13.00 23.11
CA SER A 120 18.64 12.32 23.16
C SER A 120 17.72 12.83 24.27
N ALA A 121 18.27 13.17 25.45
CA ALA A 121 17.47 13.73 26.55
C ALA A 121 17.00 15.15 26.21
N ARG A 122 17.79 15.93 25.47
CA ARG A 122 17.38 17.24 24.95
C ARG A 122 16.27 17.14 23.92
N LEU A 123 16.30 16.12 23.05
CA LEU A 123 15.20 15.83 22.13
C LEU A 123 13.90 15.51 22.89
N ILE A 124 13.96 14.62 23.88
CA ILE A 124 12.80 14.27 24.72
C ILE A 124 12.26 15.53 25.43
N ALA A 125 13.14 16.31 26.08
CA ALA A 125 12.74 17.52 26.79
C ALA A 125 12.09 18.57 25.87
N ALA A 126 12.58 18.70 24.63
CA ALA A 126 12.01 19.60 23.64
C ALA A 126 10.59 19.16 23.22
N LEU A 127 10.36 17.85 23.05
CA LEU A 127 9.03 17.31 22.71
C LEU A 127 8.04 17.45 23.87
N VAL A 128 8.47 17.19 25.12
CA VAL A 128 7.63 17.41 26.31
C VAL A 128 7.20 18.87 26.40
N ARG A 129 8.13 19.80 26.20
CA ARG A 129 7.82 21.24 26.18
C ARG A 129 6.88 21.60 25.03
N ALA A 130 7.13 21.08 23.83
CA ALA A 130 6.29 21.34 22.67
C ALA A 130 4.83 20.92 22.92
N ASN A 131 4.60 19.76 23.54
CA ASN A 131 3.24 19.37 23.94
C ASN A 131 2.66 20.31 25.00
N ALA A 132 3.41 20.67 26.03
CA ALA A 132 2.92 21.57 27.08
C ALA A 132 2.57 22.98 26.57
N GLU A 133 3.20 23.43 25.47
CA GLU A 133 3.02 24.76 24.88
C GLU A 133 2.06 24.78 23.66
N GLY A 134 1.35 23.67 23.42
CA GLY A 134 0.37 23.55 22.34
C GLY A 134 0.98 23.41 20.93
N GLY A 135 2.21 22.94 20.84
CA GLY A 135 2.92 22.66 19.58
C GLY A 135 4.18 23.50 19.36
N ALA A 136 5.10 22.97 18.56
CA ALA A 136 6.37 23.65 18.23
C ALA A 136 6.97 23.16 16.91
N THR A 137 7.90 23.95 16.37
CA THR A 137 8.85 23.48 15.35
C THR A 137 10.19 23.23 16.03
N LEU A 138 10.71 22.01 15.92
CA LEU A 138 12.00 21.58 16.46
C LEU A 138 12.99 21.42 15.32
N ARG A 139 14.21 21.91 15.48
CA ARG A 139 15.31 21.68 14.53
C ARG A 139 16.38 20.84 15.19
N LEU A 140 16.57 19.63 14.68
CA LEU A 140 17.61 18.74 15.17
C LEU A 140 18.99 19.22 14.75
N ALA A 141 20.00 18.86 15.54
CA ALA A 141 21.39 19.09 15.21
C ALA A 141 21.74 18.35 13.91
N GLU A 142 22.40 19.07 13.01
CA GLU A 142 22.75 18.58 11.67
C GLU A 142 23.54 17.27 11.73
N GLN A 143 23.11 16.27 10.96
CA GLN A 143 23.73 14.93 10.87
C GLN A 143 23.97 14.22 12.22
N CYS A 144 23.31 14.66 13.29
CA CYS A 144 23.46 14.06 14.61
C CYS A 144 22.80 12.68 14.69
N THR A 145 23.33 11.79 15.53
CA THR A 145 22.64 10.53 15.90
C THR A 145 22.09 10.61 17.33
N TYR A 146 20.77 10.65 17.46
CA TYR A 146 20.02 10.56 18.71
C TYR A 146 19.74 9.10 19.03
N THR A 147 20.52 8.52 19.95
CA THR A 147 20.35 7.13 20.39
C THR A 147 19.41 7.06 21.58
N LEU A 148 18.27 6.38 21.43
CA LEU A 148 17.32 6.10 22.50
C LEU A 148 17.60 4.71 23.09
N THR A 149 17.81 4.64 24.40
CA THR A 149 18.17 3.39 25.09
C THR A 149 17.02 2.80 25.91
N HIS A 150 15.95 3.58 26.14
CA HIS A 150 14.81 3.20 26.96
C HIS A 150 13.53 3.79 26.37
N ALA A 151 12.38 3.17 26.68
CA ALA A 151 11.09 3.76 26.40
C ALA A 151 10.87 4.99 27.29
N PHE A 152 10.19 6.00 26.76
CA PHE A 152 9.76 7.16 27.53
C PHE A 152 8.61 6.73 28.46
N GLN A 153 8.80 6.92 29.77
CA GLN A 153 7.80 6.58 30.77
C GLN A 153 6.73 7.68 30.79
N GLN A 154 5.58 7.39 30.21
CA GLN A 154 4.38 8.22 30.31
C GLN A 154 3.26 7.33 30.85
N VAL A 155 2.63 7.76 31.95
CA VAL A 155 1.43 7.09 32.45
C VAL A 155 0.31 7.46 31.47
N ASP A 156 0.03 6.55 30.54
CA ASP A 156 -1.10 6.69 29.63
C ASP A 156 -2.35 6.27 30.40
N GLU A 157 -3.22 7.23 30.74
CA GLU A 157 -4.58 6.91 31.19
C GLU A 157 -5.34 6.48 29.93
N TYR A 158 -5.16 5.21 29.56
CA TYR A 158 -5.74 4.60 28.37
C TYR A 158 -7.27 4.76 28.39
N ASP A 159 -7.80 5.70 27.61
CA ASP A 159 -9.23 6.00 27.53
C ASP A 159 -9.96 5.22 26.42
N GLY A 160 -9.25 4.32 25.74
CA GLY A 160 -9.73 3.54 24.59
C GLY A 160 -9.67 4.26 23.24
N GLY A 161 -9.43 5.57 23.19
CA GLY A 161 -9.44 6.33 21.94
C GLY A 161 -10.69 6.13 21.07
N ILE A 162 -10.74 6.83 19.93
CA ILE A 162 -11.86 6.73 18.97
C ILE A 162 -11.88 5.36 18.28
N ARG A 163 -10.72 4.69 18.16
CA ARG A 163 -10.60 3.38 17.52
C ARG A 163 -11.27 2.29 18.35
N ASP A 164 -11.05 2.18 19.66
CA ASP A 164 -11.72 1.14 20.45
C ASP A 164 -13.21 1.44 20.61
N ALA A 165 -13.61 2.71 20.61
CA ALA A 165 -15.03 3.07 20.56
C ALA A 165 -15.70 2.63 19.25
N ARG A 166 -15.01 2.78 18.11
CA ARG A 166 -15.46 2.27 16.82
C ARG A 166 -15.41 0.74 16.76
N GLU A 167 -14.32 0.11 17.21
CA GLU A 167 -14.19 -1.35 17.22
C GLU A 167 -15.20 -2.00 18.17
N ALA A 168 -15.50 -1.36 19.31
CA ALA A 168 -16.59 -1.78 20.20
C ALA A 168 -17.97 -1.57 19.58
N ALA A 169 -18.17 -0.48 18.82
CA ALA A 169 -19.42 -0.24 18.10
C ALA A 169 -19.60 -1.23 16.93
N ASP A 170 -18.56 -1.47 16.14
CA ASP A 170 -18.52 -2.42 15.03
C ASP A 170 -18.69 -3.86 15.56
N ALA A 171 -18.09 -4.21 16.70
CA ALA A 171 -18.29 -5.49 17.37
C ALA A 171 -19.70 -5.65 17.95
N ALA A 172 -20.33 -4.56 18.39
CA ALA A 172 -21.71 -4.56 18.85
C ALA A 172 -22.72 -4.67 17.68
N GLU A 173 -22.38 -4.13 16.51
CA GLU A 173 -23.22 -4.15 15.32
C GLU A 173 -23.04 -5.44 14.48
N ASN A 174 -21.81 -5.99 14.40
CA ASN A 174 -21.46 -7.21 13.68
C ASN A 174 -20.61 -8.16 14.54
N PRO A 175 -21.24 -9.00 15.40
CA PRO A 175 -20.51 -9.85 16.37
C PRO A 175 -19.62 -10.93 15.75
N GLY A 176 -19.76 -11.21 14.46
CA GLY A 176 -18.94 -12.18 13.71
C GLY A 176 -17.67 -11.60 13.08
N ASP A 177 -17.56 -10.26 13.01
CA ASP A 177 -16.47 -9.52 12.35
C ASP A 177 -15.59 -8.72 13.34
N ALA A 178 -15.87 -8.82 14.64
CA ALA A 178 -15.10 -8.18 15.70
C ALA A 178 -13.66 -8.72 15.76
N GLU A 179 -12.69 -7.92 15.34
CA GLU A 179 -11.26 -8.27 15.36
C GLU A 179 -10.70 -8.06 16.78
N ALA A 180 -10.27 -9.15 17.41
CA ALA A 180 -9.36 -9.26 18.57
C ALA A 180 -9.80 -8.67 19.95
N PRO A 181 -9.34 -9.28 21.07
CA PRO A 181 -9.54 -8.73 22.42
C PRO A 181 -8.89 -7.35 22.60
N PRO A 182 -9.34 -6.55 23.59
CA PRO A 182 -8.81 -5.20 23.83
C PRO A 182 -7.28 -5.20 23.95
N ARG A 183 -6.65 -4.24 23.29
CA ARG A 183 -5.19 -4.08 23.25
C ARG A 183 -4.64 -3.98 24.68
N ASN A 184 -3.51 -4.62 24.95
CA ASN A 184 -2.79 -4.42 26.21
C ASN A 184 -1.99 -3.11 26.13
N PRO A 185 -2.34 -2.05 26.89
CA PRO A 185 -1.64 -0.76 26.83
C PRO A 185 -0.16 -0.89 27.20
N ALA A 186 0.23 -1.90 27.98
CA ALA A 186 1.62 -2.18 28.33
C ALA A 186 2.50 -2.55 27.12
N HIS A 187 1.91 -2.87 25.97
CA HIS A 187 2.63 -3.22 24.74
C HIS A 187 2.82 -2.03 23.79
N ASP A 188 2.17 -0.90 24.04
CA ASP A 188 2.29 0.34 23.25
C ASP A 188 3.33 1.28 23.88
N THR A 189 4.59 0.87 23.83
CA THR A 189 5.72 1.66 24.33
C THR A 189 6.37 2.49 23.21
N ALA A 190 6.58 3.78 23.47
CA ALA A 190 7.31 4.69 22.61
C ALA A 190 8.59 5.20 23.30
N GLY A 191 9.64 5.44 22.52
CA GLY A 191 10.92 6.01 22.98
C GLY A 191 10.88 7.53 23.12
N LEU A 192 9.92 8.20 22.48
CA LEU A 192 9.70 9.64 22.57
C LEU A 192 8.29 9.92 23.10
N PRO A 193 8.04 11.12 23.65
CA PRO A 193 6.71 11.52 24.09
C PRO A 193 5.66 11.38 22.99
N VAL A 194 4.44 11.00 23.38
CA VAL A 194 3.28 10.97 22.50
C VAL A 194 3.02 12.37 21.94
N ILE A 195 2.64 12.48 20.67
CA ILE A 195 2.35 13.75 20.01
C ILE A 195 0.84 14.04 20.12
N TYR A 196 0.48 15.07 20.92
CA TYR A 196 -0.91 15.52 21.11
C TYR A 196 -1.23 16.83 20.40
N HIS A 197 -0.20 17.59 20.03
CA HIS A 197 -0.33 18.89 19.37
C HIS A 197 0.48 18.94 18.09
N ALA A 198 0.32 20.01 17.32
CA ALA A 198 1.07 20.20 16.09
C ALA A 198 2.57 20.36 16.36
N ILE A 199 3.35 19.33 16.02
CA ILE A 199 4.80 19.28 16.18
C ILE A 199 5.44 19.06 14.81
N THR A 200 6.32 19.98 14.42
CA THR A 200 7.19 19.83 13.25
C THR A 200 8.61 19.51 13.70
N ILE A 201 9.23 18.49 13.13
CA ILE A 201 10.63 18.13 13.37
C ILE A 201 11.39 18.27 12.04
N GLU A 202 12.28 19.26 11.99
CA GLU A 202 13.27 19.47 10.93
C GLU A 202 14.54 18.69 11.29
N GLY A 203 14.73 17.54 10.67
CA GLY A 203 15.79 16.60 11.02
C GLY A 203 17.19 17.02 10.63
N SER A 204 17.36 17.87 9.60
CA SER A 204 18.69 18.30 9.12
C SER A 204 19.66 17.12 8.85
N GLY A 205 19.13 16.01 8.32
CA GLY A 205 19.88 14.78 8.07
C GLY A 205 20.18 13.93 9.32
N ALA A 206 19.61 14.27 10.48
CA ALA A 206 19.82 13.52 11.71
C ALA A 206 19.26 12.09 11.64
N THR A 207 19.77 11.23 12.52
CA THR A 207 19.29 9.87 12.74
C THR A 207 18.74 9.73 14.15
N ILE A 208 17.51 9.22 14.29
CA ILE A 208 16.97 8.73 15.56
C ILE A 208 17.05 7.21 15.52
N VAL A 209 17.75 6.62 16.48
CA VAL A 209 18.04 5.18 16.50
C VAL A 209 17.71 4.56 17.84
N ARG A 210 17.06 3.40 17.83
CA ARG A 210 16.89 2.57 19.02
C ARG A 210 18.20 1.82 19.28
N GLY A 211 18.73 1.93 20.50
CA GLY A 211 19.93 1.20 20.94
C GLY A 211 19.74 -0.31 20.84
N ALA A 212 20.79 -1.04 20.47
CA ALA A 212 20.70 -2.48 20.20
C ALA A 212 20.11 -3.29 21.37
N ASN A 213 20.54 -2.97 22.59
CA ASN A 213 20.15 -3.65 23.84
C ASN A 213 18.95 -3.01 24.54
N ALA A 214 18.31 -2.01 23.92
CA ALA A 214 17.16 -1.34 24.51
C ALA A 214 15.96 -2.29 24.60
N ALA A 215 14.97 -1.99 25.43
CA ALA A 215 13.67 -2.68 25.36
C ALA A 215 13.00 -2.45 23.98
N ASP A 216 11.96 -3.23 23.67
CA ASP A 216 11.13 -2.97 22.50
C ASP A 216 10.35 -1.65 22.70
N PHE A 217 10.53 -0.69 21.80
CA PHE A 217 9.69 0.48 21.62
C PHE A 217 9.75 1.04 20.18
N ARG A 218 8.67 1.72 19.77
CA ARG A 218 8.64 2.56 18.56
C ARG A 218 9.17 3.96 18.85
N PHE A 219 9.38 4.81 17.84
CA PHE A 219 9.81 6.19 18.07
C PHE A 219 8.64 7.12 18.36
N PHE A 220 7.63 7.12 17.49
CA PHE A 220 6.54 8.07 17.54
C PHE A 220 5.18 7.39 17.65
N THR A 221 4.35 7.92 18.53
CA THR A 221 2.90 7.69 18.56
C THR A 221 2.23 9.06 18.42
N VAL A 222 1.32 9.20 17.45
CA VAL A 222 0.52 10.41 17.23
C VAL A 222 -0.93 10.06 17.49
N ARG A 223 -1.60 10.75 18.42
CA ARG A 223 -2.98 10.43 18.82
C ARG A 223 -3.74 11.67 19.29
N ASP A 224 -5.02 11.51 19.57
CA ASP A 224 -5.93 12.50 20.17
C ASP A 224 -5.93 13.84 19.42
N GLY A 225 -5.92 13.78 18.08
CA GLY A 225 -5.87 14.95 17.20
C GLY A 225 -4.48 15.54 16.99
N GLY A 226 -3.43 14.90 17.50
CA GLY A 226 -2.05 15.31 17.28
C GLY A 226 -1.66 15.36 15.80
N GLU A 227 -0.75 16.26 15.46
CA GLU A 227 -0.22 16.44 14.11
C GLU A 227 1.30 16.37 14.13
N LEU A 228 1.87 15.37 13.44
CA LEU A 228 3.32 15.23 13.30
C LEU A 228 3.76 15.60 11.89
N THR A 229 4.63 16.59 11.74
CA THR A 229 5.39 16.79 10.50
C THR A 229 6.83 16.39 10.72
N LEU A 230 7.31 15.40 9.97
CA LEU A 230 8.66 14.86 10.07
C LEU A 230 9.40 15.08 8.75
N ARG A 231 10.55 15.74 8.82
CA ARG A 231 11.36 16.08 7.65
C ARG A 231 12.82 15.71 7.82
N ASP A 232 13.46 15.25 6.75
CA ASP A 232 14.92 15.15 6.64
C ASP A 232 15.57 14.36 7.80
N VAL A 233 14.99 13.23 8.17
CA VAL A 233 15.45 12.39 9.29
C VAL A 233 15.46 10.91 8.93
N THR A 234 16.39 10.17 9.53
CA THR A 234 16.41 8.71 9.47
C THR A 234 15.91 8.12 10.80
N LEU A 235 14.91 7.25 10.75
CA LEU A 235 14.46 6.42 11.86
C LEU A 235 15.00 5.00 11.68
N ARG A 236 15.75 4.49 12.65
CA ARG A 236 16.45 3.21 12.49
C ARG A 236 16.27 2.27 13.67
N ASN A 237 15.99 1.00 13.37
CA ASN A 237 15.88 -0.10 14.33
C ASN A 237 14.71 0.06 15.33
N GLY A 238 13.66 0.82 14.98
CA GLY A 238 12.45 0.87 15.79
C GLY A 238 11.86 -0.54 15.95
N ARG A 239 11.37 -0.89 17.13
CA ARG A 239 10.90 -2.25 17.39
C ARG A 239 9.74 -2.24 18.36
N SER A 240 8.53 -2.61 17.94
CA SER A 240 7.34 -2.57 18.81
C SER A 240 6.70 -3.95 18.99
N LYS A 241 6.15 -4.20 20.19
CA LYS A 241 5.29 -5.36 20.46
C LYS A 241 3.85 -5.17 19.97
N ALA A 242 3.47 -3.93 19.65
CA ALA A 242 2.24 -3.57 18.98
C ALA A 242 2.53 -3.01 17.57
N GLU A 243 1.54 -2.45 16.90
CA GLU A 243 1.66 -2.00 15.51
C GLU A 243 2.62 -0.83 15.33
N GLY A 244 3.22 -0.68 14.15
CA GLY A 244 4.15 0.42 13.86
C GLY A 244 5.50 0.22 14.54
N GLY A 245 6.48 -0.31 13.80
CA GLY A 245 7.82 -0.50 14.35
C GLY A 245 8.54 0.81 14.68
N SER A 246 8.31 1.87 13.90
CA SER A 246 8.88 3.20 14.11
C SER A 246 7.83 4.27 14.39
N ILE A 247 6.73 4.28 13.64
CA ILE A 247 5.68 5.30 13.74
C ILE A 247 4.31 4.63 13.81
N HIS A 248 3.48 5.07 14.76
CA HIS A 248 2.06 4.77 14.81
C HIS A 248 1.26 6.07 14.76
N ILE A 249 0.37 6.19 13.77
CA ILE A 249 -0.58 7.30 13.63
C ILE A 249 -1.94 6.74 13.99
N VAL A 250 -2.46 7.11 15.14
CA VAL A 250 -3.74 6.62 15.65
C VAL A 250 -4.89 7.28 14.89
N HIS A 251 -6.06 6.63 14.89
CA HIS A 251 -7.28 7.21 14.36
C HIS A 251 -7.53 8.65 14.84
N GLY A 252 -7.90 9.53 13.91
CA GLY A 252 -8.09 10.96 14.18
C GLY A 252 -6.81 11.81 14.22
N ALA A 253 -5.63 11.20 14.26
CA ALA A 253 -4.36 11.92 14.16
C ALA A 253 -3.88 12.08 12.71
N THR A 254 -2.95 13.01 12.50
CA THR A 254 -2.36 13.28 11.18
C THR A 254 -0.84 13.22 11.23
N ALA A 255 -0.22 12.66 10.19
CA ALA A 255 1.22 12.81 9.98
C ALA A 255 1.58 13.18 8.54
N VAL A 256 2.61 14.02 8.43
CA VAL A 256 3.31 14.34 7.19
C VAL A 256 4.74 13.82 7.32
N VAL A 257 5.13 12.90 6.44
CA VAL A 257 6.46 12.27 6.43
C VAL A 257 7.13 12.61 5.10
N GLU A 258 8.17 13.45 5.13
CA GLU A 258 8.76 14.02 3.92
C GLU A 258 10.29 13.92 3.96
N ARG A 259 10.93 13.29 2.97
CA ARG A 259 12.38 13.04 2.98
C ARG A 259 12.84 12.29 4.23
N VAL A 260 12.08 11.27 4.61
CA VAL A 260 12.37 10.42 5.77
C VAL A 260 12.81 9.04 5.32
N THR A 261 13.81 8.50 5.99
CA THR A 261 14.19 7.09 5.84
C THR A 261 13.73 6.31 7.07
N VAL A 262 12.87 5.30 6.91
CA VAL A 262 12.53 4.33 7.96
C VAL A 262 13.21 3.01 7.63
N ALA A 263 14.20 2.65 8.45
CA ALA A 263 15.10 1.54 8.18
C ALA A 263 15.10 0.49 9.29
N ASN A 264 15.09 -0.79 8.89
CA ASN A 264 15.28 -1.95 9.76
C ASN A 264 14.36 -1.97 10.98
N SER A 265 13.14 -1.46 10.83
CA SER A 265 12.16 -1.43 11.91
C SER A 265 11.35 -2.71 11.93
N THR A 266 10.88 -3.12 13.11
CA THR A 266 10.10 -4.34 13.27
C THR A 266 8.84 -4.11 14.10
N SER A 267 7.69 -4.54 13.58
CA SER A 267 6.47 -4.74 14.36
C SER A 267 6.32 -6.22 14.69
N LEU A 268 6.10 -6.54 15.96
CA LEU A 268 5.83 -7.89 16.48
C LEU A 268 4.35 -8.11 16.78
N SER A 269 3.47 -7.15 16.45
CA SER A 269 2.02 -7.30 16.69
C SER A 269 1.52 -8.57 16.01
N ALA A 270 0.83 -9.43 16.79
CA ALA A 270 0.31 -10.71 16.30
C ALA A 270 -0.82 -10.51 15.29
N ASP A 271 -1.64 -9.47 15.46
CA ASP A 271 -2.87 -9.23 14.71
C ASP A 271 -2.73 -8.07 13.69
N GLY A 272 -1.71 -7.23 13.87
CA GLY A 272 -1.45 -6.03 13.07
C GLY A 272 -0.15 -6.08 12.28
N GLY A 273 0.51 -4.92 12.13
CA GLY A 273 1.76 -4.85 11.39
C GLY A 273 2.30 -3.45 11.22
N GLY A 274 2.74 -3.10 10.00
CA GLY A 274 3.41 -1.83 9.71
C GLY A 274 4.83 -1.83 10.23
N GLY A 275 5.67 -2.74 9.74
CA GLY A 275 7.02 -2.97 10.27
C GLY A 275 7.85 -1.69 10.41
N GLY A 276 7.65 -0.71 9.52
CA GLY A 276 8.09 0.67 9.70
C GLY A 276 6.99 1.56 10.26
N ILE A 277 5.92 1.74 9.49
CA ILE A 277 4.84 2.68 9.79
C ILE A 277 3.51 1.95 9.85
N PHE A 278 2.73 2.22 10.90
CA PHE A 278 1.31 1.92 10.92
C PHE A 278 0.50 3.22 10.90
N ASN A 279 -0.36 3.37 9.90
CA ASN A 279 -1.29 4.48 9.77
C ASN A 279 -2.73 4.02 9.97
N ASP A 280 -3.37 4.46 11.06
CA ASP A 280 -4.80 4.32 11.33
C ASP A 280 -5.52 5.68 11.30
N GLY A 281 -4.78 6.77 11.13
CA GLY A 281 -5.27 8.13 10.95
C GLY A 281 -5.10 8.63 9.51
N ASN A 282 -4.57 9.84 9.36
CA ASN A 282 -4.27 10.44 8.06
C ASN A 282 -2.76 10.56 7.83
N LEU A 283 -2.25 9.92 6.78
CA LEU A 283 -0.83 9.97 6.42
C LEU A 283 -0.63 10.57 5.04
N ARG A 284 0.18 11.62 4.97
CA ARG A 284 0.84 12.02 3.72
C ARG A 284 2.32 11.68 3.80
N ILE A 285 2.79 10.82 2.90
CA ILE A 285 4.21 10.46 2.81
C ILE A 285 4.78 10.82 1.44
N SER A 286 5.92 11.50 1.42
CA SER A 286 6.59 11.85 0.18
C SER A 286 8.11 11.80 0.24
N ASP A 287 8.73 11.55 -0.91
CA ASP A 287 10.19 11.64 -1.08
C ASP A 287 10.96 10.78 -0.07
N SER A 288 10.37 9.66 0.35
CA SER A 288 10.82 8.90 1.52
C SER A 288 11.26 7.49 1.13
N THR A 289 11.95 6.83 2.04
CA THR A 289 12.45 5.46 1.84
C THR A 289 12.05 4.58 3.02
N LEU A 290 11.39 3.47 2.75
CA LEU A 290 11.13 2.40 3.72
C LEU A 290 11.94 1.17 3.32
N VAL A 291 12.96 0.84 4.11
CA VAL A 291 13.92 -0.21 3.76
C VAL A 291 14.15 -1.21 4.88
N GLY A 292 14.12 -2.51 4.54
CA GLY A 292 14.47 -3.58 5.48
C GLY A 292 13.52 -3.71 6.68
N ASN A 293 12.31 -3.16 6.58
CA ASN A 293 11.34 -3.21 7.68
C ASN A 293 10.56 -4.53 7.68
N ARG A 294 10.11 -4.96 8.86
CA ARG A 294 9.49 -6.27 9.05
C ARG A 294 8.22 -6.22 9.89
N ALA A 295 7.12 -6.71 9.34
CA ALA A 295 5.94 -7.10 10.11
C ALA A 295 6.08 -8.59 10.44
N ALA A 296 6.58 -8.89 11.64
CA ALA A 296 7.05 -10.22 12.03
C ALA A 296 6.05 -11.04 12.84
N GLY A 297 4.93 -10.45 13.26
CA GLY A 297 3.85 -11.20 13.91
C GLY A 297 3.18 -12.19 12.98
N THR A 298 2.40 -13.09 13.55
CA THR A 298 1.75 -14.21 12.83
C THR A 298 0.85 -13.75 11.70
N GLU A 299 0.06 -12.70 11.93
CA GLU A 299 -0.75 -12.05 10.88
C GLU A 299 -0.10 -10.76 10.37
N GLY A 300 1.23 -10.65 10.46
CA GLY A 300 1.99 -9.45 10.14
C GLY A 300 1.66 -8.87 8.76
N LYS A 301 1.02 -7.70 8.73
CA LYS A 301 0.61 -6.96 7.51
C LYS A 301 1.53 -5.74 7.27
N GLY A 302 1.85 -5.41 6.02
CA GLY A 302 2.58 -4.17 5.71
C GLY A 302 4.01 -4.16 6.25
N GLY A 303 4.93 -4.86 5.58
CA GLY A 303 6.32 -4.98 6.05
C GLY A 303 7.00 -3.60 6.18
N GLY A 304 6.81 -2.73 5.18
CA GLY A 304 7.18 -1.32 5.26
C GLY A 304 6.10 -0.49 5.94
N LEU A 305 4.90 -0.49 5.35
CA LEU A 305 3.78 0.33 5.79
C LEU A 305 2.48 -0.49 5.80
N LEU A 306 1.74 -0.38 6.90
CA LEU A 306 0.34 -0.81 6.99
C LEU A 306 -0.55 0.43 7.04
N ASN A 307 -1.51 0.53 6.11
CA ASN A 307 -2.54 1.55 6.10
C ASN A 307 -3.90 0.94 6.49
N GLY A 308 -4.40 1.36 7.64
CA GLY A 308 -5.76 1.16 8.15
C GLY A 308 -6.63 2.43 8.13
N GLY A 309 -6.05 3.59 7.77
CA GLY A 309 -6.74 4.88 7.68
C GLY A 309 -6.79 5.45 6.26
N VAL A 310 -6.48 6.73 6.12
CA VAL A 310 -6.36 7.43 4.83
C VAL A 310 -4.90 7.72 4.55
N MET A 311 -4.42 7.37 3.36
CA MET A 311 -3.04 7.61 2.95
C MET A 311 -2.96 8.26 1.57
N THR A 312 -2.06 9.23 1.43
CA THR A 312 -1.57 9.73 0.13
C THR A 312 -0.06 9.61 0.08
N MET A 313 0.47 9.01 -0.98
CA MET A 313 1.88 8.72 -1.13
C MET A 313 2.44 9.18 -2.48
N TYR A 314 3.62 9.79 -2.46
CA TYR A 314 4.27 10.32 -3.67
C TYR A 314 5.80 10.17 -3.63
N ARG A 315 6.46 9.66 -4.69
CA ARG A 315 7.94 9.53 -4.75
C ARG A 315 8.53 8.79 -3.54
N THR A 316 7.95 7.65 -3.17
CA THR A 316 8.44 6.85 -2.04
C THR A 316 8.97 5.50 -2.52
N GLU A 317 10.11 5.09 -1.97
CA GLU A 317 10.72 3.78 -2.24
C GLU A 317 10.45 2.79 -1.10
N PHE A 318 9.99 1.59 -1.45
CA PHE A 318 9.88 0.43 -0.56
C PHE A 318 10.83 -0.65 -1.04
N ARG A 319 11.84 -0.97 -0.23
CA ARG A 319 12.84 -1.96 -0.61
C ARG A 319 13.16 -2.96 0.49
N HIS A 320 13.25 -4.25 0.13
CA HIS A 320 13.63 -5.32 1.06
C HIS A 320 12.74 -5.41 2.33
N ASN A 321 11.51 -4.92 2.26
CA ASN A 321 10.58 -5.05 3.37
C ASN A 321 9.92 -6.43 3.36
N ASN A 322 9.56 -6.92 4.55
CA ASN A 322 8.98 -8.24 4.70
C ASN A 322 7.75 -8.25 5.61
N ALA A 323 6.67 -8.83 5.11
CA ALA A 323 5.48 -9.18 5.88
C ALA A 323 5.33 -10.70 5.98
N VAL A 324 4.68 -11.20 7.03
CA VAL A 324 4.31 -12.62 7.11
C VAL A 324 3.07 -12.89 6.25
N SER A 325 2.07 -12.01 6.33
CA SER A 325 0.76 -12.22 5.70
C SER A 325 0.60 -11.38 4.42
N TYR A 326 0.41 -10.07 4.53
CA TYR A 326 0.03 -9.23 3.38
C TYR A 326 0.99 -8.05 3.17
N GLY A 327 1.32 -7.74 1.92
CA GLY A 327 1.94 -6.46 1.55
C GLY A 327 3.35 -6.32 2.09
N GLY A 328 4.34 -6.85 1.38
CA GLY A 328 5.73 -6.81 1.84
C GLY A 328 6.22 -5.37 1.95
N GLY A 329 5.97 -4.56 0.92
CA GLY A 329 6.18 -3.11 0.96
C GLY A 329 5.02 -2.40 1.67
N LEU A 330 3.85 -2.46 1.05
CA LEU A 330 2.63 -1.76 1.49
C LEU A 330 1.45 -2.73 1.62
N ALA A 331 0.74 -2.68 2.75
CA ALA A 331 -0.58 -3.27 2.87
C ALA A 331 -1.61 -2.15 3.10
N ASN A 332 -2.64 -2.08 2.25
CA ASN A 332 -3.82 -1.28 2.44
C ASN A 332 -4.98 -2.19 2.87
N PHE A 333 -5.45 -2.05 4.10
CA PHE A 333 -6.38 -2.99 4.73
C PHE A 333 -7.56 -2.23 5.33
N ARG A 334 -8.78 -2.48 4.82
CA ARG A 334 -10.02 -1.79 5.24
C ARG A 334 -9.89 -0.25 5.21
N ALA A 335 -9.18 0.24 4.20
CA ALA A 335 -8.66 1.59 4.18
C ALA A 335 -8.67 2.22 2.78
N ALA A 336 -8.33 3.50 2.70
CA ALA A 336 -8.20 4.26 1.46
C ALA A 336 -6.74 4.69 1.25
N GLY A 337 -6.19 4.39 0.08
CA GLY A 337 -4.80 4.70 -0.23
C GLY A 337 -4.59 5.11 -1.69
N ASP A 338 -3.95 6.25 -1.87
CA ASP A 338 -3.52 6.73 -3.18
C ASP A 338 -1.98 6.75 -3.26
N VAL A 339 -1.43 6.13 -4.29
CA VAL A 339 0.02 5.97 -4.52
C VAL A 339 0.40 6.49 -5.89
N TYR A 340 1.40 7.38 -5.94
CA TYR A 340 1.88 7.99 -7.17
C TYR A 340 3.41 7.98 -7.23
N SER A 341 3.98 7.81 -8.44
CA SER A 341 5.41 8.03 -8.70
C SER A 341 6.32 7.23 -7.75
N SER A 342 5.93 6.02 -7.36
CA SER A 342 6.56 5.27 -6.26
C SER A 342 7.13 3.92 -6.71
N THR A 343 8.05 3.38 -5.92
CA THR A 343 8.82 2.18 -6.29
C THR A 343 8.75 1.11 -5.20
N PHE A 344 8.41 -0.11 -5.59
CA PHE A 344 8.33 -1.29 -4.72
C PHE A 344 9.26 -2.37 -5.25
N ILE A 345 10.42 -2.55 -4.62
CA ILE A 345 11.47 -3.45 -5.11
C ILE A 345 11.88 -4.49 -4.08
N ARG A 346 11.93 -5.77 -4.48
CA ARG A 346 12.48 -6.87 -3.66
C ARG A 346 11.84 -6.99 -2.27
N ASN A 347 10.55 -6.70 -2.19
CA ASN A 347 9.76 -6.92 -0.98
C ASN A 347 9.18 -8.35 -0.99
N ASN A 348 8.87 -8.88 0.20
CA ASN A 348 8.40 -10.25 0.37
C ASN A 348 7.19 -10.35 1.31
N ALA A 349 6.16 -11.11 0.94
CA ALA A 349 4.98 -11.37 1.77
C ALA A 349 4.35 -12.75 1.55
N GLY A 350 3.33 -13.09 2.33
CA GLY A 350 2.43 -14.18 2.00
C GLY A 350 1.62 -13.87 0.74
N GLN A 351 1.04 -12.67 0.66
CA GLN A 351 0.29 -12.20 -0.51
C GLN A 351 0.66 -10.75 -0.83
N GLY A 352 0.87 -10.43 -2.10
CA GLY A 352 1.24 -9.07 -2.54
C GLY A 352 2.64 -8.71 -2.08
N GLY A 353 3.67 -9.23 -2.75
CA GLY A 353 5.06 -9.01 -2.32
C GLY A 353 5.41 -7.53 -2.25
N GLY A 354 5.03 -6.75 -3.26
CA GLY A 354 5.10 -5.30 -3.26
C GLY A 354 3.93 -4.65 -2.51
N ILE A 355 2.71 -4.79 -3.05
CA ILE A 355 1.50 -4.15 -2.53
C ILE A 355 0.39 -5.17 -2.34
N ALA A 356 -0.34 -5.06 -1.23
CA ALA A 356 -1.57 -5.79 -0.96
C ALA A 356 -2.74 -4.83 -0.69
N SER A 357 -3.91 -5.09 -1.28
CA SER A 357 -5.15 -4.35 -1.08
C SER A 357 -6.26 -5.31 -0.66
N PHE A 358 -6.79 -5.14 0.56
CA PHE A 358 -7.72 -6.08 1.20
C PHE A 358 -8.92 -5.35 1.81
N SER A 359 -10.13 -5.66 1.35
CA SER A 359 -11.36 -4.95 1.73
C SER A 359 -11.22 -3.42 1.68
N ALA A 360 -10.46 -2.93 0.69
CA ALA A 360 -9.92 -1.59 0.63
C ALA A 360 -10.16 -0.93 -0.75
N ARG A 361 -9.88 0.37 -0.82
CA ARG A 361 -9.81 1.13 -2.07
C ARG A 361 -8.39 1.65 -2.25
N THR A 362 -7.74 1.19 -3.32
CA THR A 362 -6.35 1.54 -3.59
C THR A 362 -6.20 2.04 -5.02
N LYS A 363 -5.52 3.17 -5.19
CA LYS A 363 -5.08 3.68 -6.49
C LYS A 363 -3.57 3.67 -6.55
N VAL A 364 -3.01 3.16 -7.64
CA VAL A 364 -1.57 3.15 -7.88
C VAL A 364 -1.31 3.64 -9.30
N PHE A 365 -0.57 4.74 -9.41
CA PHE A 365 -0.28 5.38 -10.68
C PHE A 365 1.20 5.69 -10.85
N ASP A 366 1.69 5.66 -12.09
CA ASP A 366 3.07 6.06 -12.44
C ASP A 366 4.10 5.38 -11.54
N SER A 367 4.09 4.05 -11.45
CA SER A 367 4.86 3.36 -10.40
C SER A 367 5.55 2.11 -10.90
N LEU A 368 6.58 1.68 -10.18
CA LEU A 368 7.35 0.48 -10.46
C LEU A 368 7.15 -0.56 -9.36
N VAL A 369 6.73 -1.78 -9.74
CA VAL A 369 6.62 -2.93 -8.85
C VAL A 369 7.49 -4.05 -9.41
N ALA A 370 8.71 -4.20 -8.86
CA ALA A 370 9.72 -5.07 -9.46
C ALA A 370 10.46 -6.02 -8.51
N GLY A 371 10.70 -7.26 -8.95
CA GLY A 371 11.53 -8.20 -8.21
C GLY A 371 10.95 -8.62 -6.85
N ASN A 372 9.65 -8.44 -6.64
CA ASN A 372 8.99 -8.80 -5.38
C ASN A 372 8.59 -10.28 -5.38
N SER A 373 8.42 -10.85 -4.19
CA SER A 373 8.10 -12.26 -4.01
C SER A 373 6.91 -12.46 -3.07
N ALA A 374 6.02 -13.39 -3.41
CA ALA A 374 4.94 -13.81 -2.52
C ALA A 374 4.51 -15.26 -2.75
N LYS A 375 3.60 -15.78 -1.92
CA LYS A 375 2.87 -17.01 -2.27
C LYS A 375 1.89 -16.72 -3.39
N THR A 376 1.06 -15.70 -3.25
CA THR A 376 0.16 -15.22 -4.31
C THR A 376 0.37 -13.74 -4.58
N GLY A 377 0.31 -13.32 -5.84
CA GLY A 377 0.51 -11.92 -6.20
C GLY A 377 1.95 -11.49 -5.92
N GLY A 378 2.91 -12.03 -6.68
CA GLY A 378 4.34 -11.76 -6.45
C GLY A 378 4.62 -10.26 -6.37
N GLY A 379 4.04 -9.47 -7.28
CA GLY A 379 4.03 -8.02 -7.22
C GLY A 379 2.86 -7.47 -6.40
N LEU A 380 1.63 -7.75 -6.84
CA LEU A 380 0.40 -7.13 -6.35
C LEU A 380 -0.65 -8.18 -5.96
N ALA A 381 -1.35 -7.96 -4.84
CA ALA A 381 -2.51 -8.74 -4.44
C ALA A 381 -3.73 -7.85 -4.19
N ASN A 382 -4.90 -8.29 -4.67
CA ASN A 382 -6.19 -7.60 -4.50
C ASN A 382 -7.28 -8.58 -4.07
N SER A 383 -7.77 -8.48 -2.83
CA SER A 383 -8.79 -9.37 -2.29
C SER A 383 -9.97 -8.58 -1.76
N ASP A 384 -11.18 -8.88 -2.25
CA ASP A 384 -12.41 -8.20 -1.83
C ASP A 384 -12.29 -6.66 -1.91
N ALA A 385 -11.55 -6.17 -2.89
CA ALA A 385 -11.10 -4.79 -2.94
C ALA A 385 -11.15 -4.21 -4.35
N VAL A 386 -11.12 -2.88 -4.40
CA VAL A 386 -10.98 -2.12 -5.65
C VAL A 386 -9.53 -1.64 -5.73
N LEU A 387 -8.79 -2.18 -6.71
CA LEU A 387 -7.42 -1.79 -6.99
C LEU A 387 -7.36 -1.19 -8.40
N VAL A 388 -7.19 0.12 -8.48
CA VAL A 388 -7.08 0.84 -9.76
C VAL A 388 -5.60 1.07 -10.07
N LEU A 389 -5.17 0.58 -11.23
CA LEU A 389 -3.79 0.60 -11.67
C LEU A 389 -3.69 1.41 -12.97
N GLY A 390 -2.78 2.38 -13.04
CA GLY A 390 -2.48 3.12 -14.26
C GLY A 390 -1.00 3.45 -14.42
N GLN A 391 -0.46 3.50 -15.64
CA GLN A 391 0.93 3.91 -15.88
C GLN A 391 1.94 3.12 -15.02
N LEU A 392 1.72 1.81 -14.89
CA LEU A 392 2.52 0.95 -14.02
C LEU A 392 3.46 0.07 -14.83
N THR A 393 4.65 -0.16 -14.28
CA THR A 393 5.50 -1.29 -14.68
C THR A 393 5.52 -2.33 -13.56
N VAL A 394 4.92 -3.50 -13.82
CA VAL A 394 4.93 -4.68 -12.94
C VAL A 394 5.83 -5.74 -13.57
N ARG A 395 7.04 -5.92 -13.02
CA ARG A 395 8.03 -6.78 -13.65
C ARG A 395 8.86 -7.68 -12.75
N ASP A 396 9.32 -8.80 -13.29
CA ASP A 396 10.28 -9.68 -12.62
C ASP A 396 9.81 -10.15 -11.24
N ASN A 397 8.50 -10.19 -10.99
CA ASN A 397 7.94 -10.61 -9.71
C ASN A 397 7.68 -12.13 -9.69
N LEU A 398 7.82 -12.74 -8.52
CA LEU A 398 7.72 -14.18 -8.32
C LEU A 398 6.57 -14.54 -7.38
N ALA A 399 5.64 -15.38 -7.84
CA ALA A 399 4.66 -16.05 -7.00
C ALA A 399 4.95 -17.54 -6.90
N THR A 400 4.93 -18.10 -5.68
CA THR A 400 5.11 -19.55 -5.49
C THR A 400 3.83 -20.36 -5.66
N VAL A 401 2.66 -19.72 -5.72
CA VAL A 401 1.34 -20.36 -5.88
C VAL A 401 0.56 -19.82 -7.07
N ALA A 402 0.33 -18.51 -7.18
CA ALA A 402 -0.46 -17.96 -8.29
C ALA A 402 -0.25 -16.45 -8.48
N GLY A 403 -0.41 -15.95 -9.72
CA GLY A 403 -0.33 -14.52 -10.02
C GLY A 403 1.08 -13.97 -9.81
N GLY A 404 2.01 -14.29 -10.71
CA GLY A 404 3.40 -13.85 -10.62
C GLY A 404 3.50 -12.32 -10.51
N GLY A 405 2.84 -11.62 -11.44
CA GLY A 405 2.70 -10.16 -11.37
C GLY A 405 1.59 -9.77 -10.40
N ILE A 406 0.35 -10.14 -10.73
CA ILE A 406 -0.86 -9.69 -10.05
C ILE A 406 -1.76 -10.87 -9.72
N TRP A 407 -2.30 -10.90 -8.52
CA TRP A 407 -3.32 -11.83 -8.10
C TRP A 407 -4.54 -11.08 -7.58
N THR A 408 -5.74 -11.45 -8.04
CA THR A 408 -6.99 -10.90 -7.51
C THR A 408 -8.07 -11.94 -7.25
N VAL A 409 -8.78 -11.78 -6.13
CA VAL A 409 -9.94 -12.57 -5.75
C VAL A 409 -11.09 -11.67 -5.32
N GLN A 410 -12.31 -11.93 -5.79
CA GLN A 410 -13.53 -11.20 -5.40
C GLN A 410 -13.38 -9.68 -5.52
N GLY A 411 -12.57 -9.22 -6.47
CA GLY A 411 -12.13 -7.83 -6.56
C GLY A 411 -12.43 -7.18 -7.91
N LEU A 412 -12.28 -5.86 -7.95
CA LEU A 412 -12.32 -5.07 -9.16
C LEU A 412 -10.90 -4.56 -9.47
N LEU A 413 -10.43 -4.82 -10.70
CA LEU A 413 -9.06 -4.53 -11.12
C LEU A 413 -9.05 -3.89 -12.52
N PRO A 414 -9.27 -2.57 -12.64
CA PRO A 414 -8.94 -1.84 -13.85
C PRO A 414 -7.43 -1.57 -13.91
N ILE A 415 -6.86 -1.85 -15.08
CA ILE A 415 -5.45 -1.66 -15.43
C ILE A 415 -5.40 -0.85 -16.73
N ASP A 416 -4.72 0.28 -16.67
CA ASP A 416 -4.64 1.27 -17.73
C ASP A 416 -3.20 1.59 -18.08
N ASP A 417 -2.87 1.67 -19.38
CA ASP A 417 -1.60 2.21 -19.86
C ASP A 417 -0.38 1.64 -19.12
N SER A 418 -0.30 0.31 -19.03
CA SER A 418 0.65 -0.37 -18.14
C SER A 418 1.43 -1.47 -18.83
N LEU A 419 2.51 -1.91 -18.18
CA LEU A 419 3.35 -3.01 -18.61
C LEU A 419 3.42 -4.07 -17.50
N ILE A 420 2.98 -5.29 -17.80
CA ILE A 420 3.07 -6.47 -16.95
C ILE A 420 4.00 -7.46 -17.65
N VAL A 421 5.27 -7.48 -17.24
CA VAL A 421 6.35 -8.14 -18.02
C VAL A 421 7.26 -9.03 -17.19
N GLY A 422 7.62 -10.20 -17.72
CA GLY A 422 8.67 -11.03 -17.11
C GLY A 422 8.33 -11.56 -15.72
N ASN A 423 7.05 -11.61 -15.35
CA ASN A 423 6.65 -12.12 -14.05
C ASN A 423 6.51 -13.65 -14.09
N THR A 424 6.85 -14.32 -13.00
CA THR A 424 6.86 -15.78 -12.91
C THR A 424 5.92 -16.28 -11.81
N SER A 425 5.08 -17.25 -12.14
CA SER A 425 4.26 -18.00 -11.18
C SER A 425 4.66 -19.47 -11.21
N ARG A 426 4.83 -20.09 -10.03
CA ARG A 426 4.94 -21.57 -9.92
C ARG A 426 3.59 -22.28 -9.95
N GLY A 427 2.49 -21.54 -10.04
CA GLY A 427 1.18 -22.07 -10.43
C GLY A 427 0.61 -21.26 -11.57
N ASN A 428 -0.69 -20.97 -11.52
CA ASN A 428 -1.38 -20.30 -12.62
C ASN A 428 -1.16 -18.79 -12.64
N GLY A 429 -1.36 -18.16 -13.80
CA GLY A 429 -1.28 -16.70 -13.93
C GLY A 429 0.14 -16.17 -13.76
N GLY A 430 0.99 -16.25 -14.79
CA GLY A 430 2.34 -15.67 -14.74
C GLY A 430 2.28 -14.15 -14.59
N GLY A 431 1.52 -13.49 -15.47
CA GLY A 431 1.23 -12.06 -15.42
C GLY A 431 0.13 -11.78 -14.43
N VAL A 432 -1.10 -12.23 -14.72
CA VAL A 432 -2.28 -11.96 -13.90
C VAL A 432 -3.07 -13.24 -13.61
N TYR A 433 -3.42 -13.46 -12.34
CA TYR A 433 -4.41 -14.42 -11.91
C TYR A 433 -5.64 -13.69 -11.37
N THR A 434 -6.83 -14.09 -11.81
CA THR A 434 -8.09 -13.52 -11.35
C THR A 434 -9.11 -14.61 -11.03
N GLU A 435 -9.78 -14.51 -9.88
CA GLU A 435 -10.84 -15.43 -9.47
C GLU A 435 -12.03 -14.68 -8.88
N LYS A 436 -13.25 -14.93 -9.40
CA LYS A 436 -14.47 -14.21 -8.96
C LYS A 436 -14.32 -12.68 -9.04
N SER A 437 -13.44 -12.20 -9.92
CA SER A 437 -13.07 -10.79 -10.06
C SER A 437 -13.50 -10.24 -11.41
N ASN A 438 -13.58 -8.91 -11.48
CA ASN A 438 -13.75 -8.17 -12.73
C ASN A 438 -12.43 -7.50 -13.10
N LEU A 439 -11.82 -7.96 -14.19
CA LEU A 439 -10.59 -7.43 -14.76
C LEU A 439 -10.90 -6.60 -16.00
N LEU A 440 -10.43 -5.36 -16.01
CA LEU A 440 -10.48 -4.48 -17.18
C LEU A 440 -9.06 -4.10 -17.55
N VAL A 441 -8.61 -4.43 -18.76
CA VAL A 441 -7.26 -4.15 -19.25
C VAL A 441 -7.37 -3.23 -20.46
N ARG A 442 -6.76 -2.05 -20.40
CA ARG A 442 -6.79 -1.06 -21.48
C ARG A 442 -5.39 -0.54 -21.77
N TYR A 443 -5.04 -0.41 -23.05
CA TYR A 443 -3.74 0.12 -23.49
C TYR A 443 -2.54 -0.53 -22.78
N THR A 444 -2.66 -1.80 -22.44
CA THR A 444 -1.72 -2.48 -21.53
C THR A 444 -1.08 -3.68 -22.20
N ASP A 445 0.20 -3.87 -21.91
CA ASP A 445 1.01 -4.99 -22.38
C ASP A 445 1.17 -6.05 -21.28
N VAL A 446 0.75 -7.27 -21.56
CA VAL A 446 1.01 -8.46 -20.74
C VAL A 446 1.96 -9.37 -21.51
N LYS A 447 3.26 -9.21 -21.28
CA LYS A 447 4.31 -9.78 -22.15
C LYS A 447 5.32 -10.65 -21.41
N GLY A 448 5.70 -11.78 -22.02
CA GLY A 448 6.85 -12.55 -21.55
C GLY A 448 6.73 -13.06 -20.11
N ASN A 449 5.51 -13.23 -19.61
CA ASN A 449 5.28 -13.79 -18.29
C ASN A 449 5.28 -15.31 -18.34
N GLU A 450 5.63 -15.95 -17.23
CA GLU A 450 5.84 -17.40 -17.16
C GLU A 450 5.01 -18.05 -16.05
N ALA A 451 4.39 -19.19 -16.38
CA ALA A 451 3.69 -20.06 -15.44
C ALA A 451 4.37 -21.44 -15.48
N VAL A 452 5.27 -21.70 -14.53
CA VAL A 452 6.32 -22.72 -14.63
C VAL A 452 6.06 -24.01 -13.85
N GLY A 453 5.00 -24.10 -13.04
CA GLY A 453 4.65 -25.33 -12.33
C GLY A 453 4.19 -26.44 -13.28
N GLY A 454 4.24 -27.71 -12.86
CA GLY A 454 4.07 -28.86 -13.77
C GLY A 454 2.73 -28.93 -14.53
N SER A 455 1.68 -28.27 -14.03
CA SER A 455 0.35 -28.18 -14.65
C SER A 455 -0.14 -26.73 -14.80
N SER A 456 0.78 -25.77 -14.74
CA SER A 456 0.47 -24.35 -14.74
C SER A 456 -0.04 -23.85 -16.10
N GLN A 457 -1.04 -22.97 -16.05
CA GLN A 457 -1.73 -22.42 -17.22
C GLN A 457 -1.88 -20.90 -17.11
N GLY A 458 -2.26 -20.27 -18.21
CA GLY A 458 -2.60 -18.85 -18.30
C GLY A 458 -1.42 -17.98 -17.92
N ALA A 459 -0.26 -18.20 -18.53
CA ALA A 459 0.93 -17.43 -18.20
C ALA A 459 0.76 -15.93 -18.45
N GLY A 460 0.00 -15.52 -19.46
CA GLY A 460 -0.45 -14.14 -19.59
C GLY A 460 -1.52 -13.84 -18.54
N LEU A 461 -2.72 -14.37 -18.77
CA LEU A 461 -3.91 -14.20 -17.93
C LEU A 461 -4.52 -15.55 -17.57
N TYR A 462 -4.77 -15.78 -16.28
CA TYR A 462 -5.62 -16.87 -15.81
C TYR A 462 -6.90 -16.28 -15.19
N VAL A 463 -8.06 -16.64 -15.73
CA VAL A 463 -9.35 -16.05 -15.36
C VAL A 463 -10.32 -17.15 -14.98
N THR A 464 -10.81 -17.13 -13.73
CA THR A 464 -11.81 -18.10 -13.26
C THR A 464 -12.98 -17.44 -12.55
N ALA A 465 -14.20 -17.94 -12.78
CA ALA A 465 -15.42 -17.52 -12.09
C ALA A 465 -15.75 -16.00 -12.13
N GLY A 466 -15.19 -15.25 -13.07
CA GLY A 466 -15.27 -13.79 -13.14
C GLY A 466 -15.41 -13.27 -14.58
N SER A 467 -15.07 -12.01 -14.79
CA SER A 467 -15.09 -11.39 -16.12
C SER A 467 -13.77 -10.67 -16.42
N THR A 468 -13.37 -10.73 -17.69
CA THR A 468 -12.19 -10.02 -18.20
C THR A 468 -12.55 -9.32 -19.49
N SER A 469 -12.18 -8.04 -19.61
CA SER A 469 -12.30 -7.27 -20.86
C SER A 469 -10.95 -6.67 -21.25
N LEU A 470 -10.53 -6.89 -22.49
CA LEU A 470 -9.34 -6.30 -23.10
C LEU A 470 -9.77 -5.25 -24.14
N TYR A 471 -9.19 -4.05 -24.05
CA TYR A 471 -9.35 -2.99 -25.04
C TYR A 471 -8.00 -2.44 -25.47
N SER A 472 -7.76 -2.37 -26.78
CA SER A 472 -6.50 -1.90 -27.39
C SER A 472 -5.24 -2.39 -26.63
N SER A 473 -5.22 -3.68 -26.24
CA SER A 473 -4.24 -4.28 -25.33
C SER A 473 -3.56 -5.52 -25.92
N ARG A 474 -2.41 -5.90 -25.38
CA ARG A 474 -1.56 -6.95 -25.96
C ARG A 474 -1.23 -8.04 -24.94
N VAL A 475 -1.51 -9.31 -25.27
CA VAL A 475 -1.08 -10.47 -24.48
C VAL A 475 -0.12 -11.32 -25.31
N ILE A 476 1.18 -11.10 -25.16
CA ILE A 476 2.19 -11.55 -26.14
C ILE A 476 3.32 -12.36 -25.49
N GLY A 477 3.72 -13.46 -26.11
CA GLY A 477 4.97 -14.13 -25.73
C GLY A 477 4.96 -14.78 -24.34
N ASN A 478 3.78 -15.06 -23.76
CA ASN A 478 3.68 -15.64 -22.42
C ASN A 478 3.81 -17.17 -22.50
N ARG A 479 4.50 -17.77 -21.51
CA ARG A 479 4.86 -19.19 -21.50
C ARG A 479 4.30 -19.93 -20.29
N ALA A 480 3.41 -20.88 -20.53
CA ALA A 480 2.94 -21.84 -19.55
C ALA A 480 3.49 -23.24 -19.84
N THR A 481 3.50 -24.11 -18.84
CA THR A 481 3.80 -25.54 -19.02
C THR A 481 2.63 -26.29 -19.64
N ALA A 482 1.40 -25.93 -19.29
CA ALA A 482 0.17 -26.50 -19.82
C ALA A 482 -0.64 -25.46 -20.61
N LYS A 483 -1.49 -25.95 -21.52
CA LYS A 483 -2.37 -25.10 -22.33
C LYS A 483 -3.49 -24.51 -21.46
N ALA A 484 -3.90 -23.26 -21.63
CA ALA A 484 -3.36 -22.27 -22.56
C ALA A 484 -2.17 -21.46 -21.99
N GLY A 485 -1.31 -20.94 -22.86
CA GLY A 485 -0.19 -20.06 -22.49
C GLY A 485 -0.57 -18.59 -22.35
N GLY A 486 -1.38 -18.08 -23.27
CA GLY A 486 -1.82 -16.68 -23.27
C GLY A 486 -2.91 -16.43 -22.25
N ILE A 487 -4.16 -16.73 -22.61
CA ILE A 487 -5.33 -16.57 -21.75
C ILE A 487 -5.96 -17.94 -21.47
N GLN A 488 -6.02 -18.31 -20.20
CA GLN A 488 -6.78 -19.47 -19.71
C GLN A 488 -8.06 -18.99 -19.04
N ALA A 489 -9.22 -19.40 -19.57
CA ALA A 489 -10.53 -19.05 -19.02
C ALA A 489 -11.29 -20.27 -18.48
N GLU A 490 -11.84 -20.14 -17.27
CA GLU A 490 -12.63 -21.18 -16.59
C GLU A 490 -13.89 -20.62 -15.94
N ARG A 491 -15.08 -21.03 -16.41
CA ARG A 491 -16.35 -20.51 -15.86
C ARG A 491 -16.37 -18.96 -15.82
N ALA A 492 -15.73 -18.33 -16.80
CA ALA A 492 -15.49 -16.89 -16.84
C ALA A 492 -15.91 -16.32 -18.20
N GLN A 493 -16.20 -15.02 -18.23
CA GLN A 493 -16.46 -14.29 -19.46
C GLN A 493 -15.20 -13.55 -19.89
N VAL A 494 -14.80 -13.70 -21.15
CA VAL A 494 -13.67 -12.97 -21.72
C VAL A 494 -14.13 -12.21 -22.96
N LYS A 495 -13.98 -10.89 -22.93
CA LYS A 495 -14.23 -9.98 -24.05
C LYS A 495 -12.91 -9.41 -24.53
N ILE A 496 -12.68 -9.48 -25.83
CA ILE A 496 -11.52 -8.91 -26.50
C ILE A 496 -12.09 -8.03 -27.62
N ASP A 497 -11.69 -6.76 -27.68
CA ASP A 497 -12.10 -5.86 -28.76
C ASP A 497 -11.34 -6.14 -30.06
N ASP A 498 -11.63 -5.34 -31.09
CA ASP A 498 -11.04 -5.57 -32.41
C ASP A 498 -9.57 -5.12 -32.52
N GLU A 499 -9.10 -4.30 -31.60
CA GLU A 499 -7.75 -3.72 -31.57
C GLU A 499 -6.78 -4.50 -30.67
N SER A 500 -7.29 -5.31 -29.74
CA SER A 500 -6.46 -6.14 -28.86
C SER A 500 -5.95 -7.39 -29.57
N VAL A 501 -4.74 -7.81 -29.21
CA VAL A 501 -4.07 -8.99 -29.81
C VAL A 501 -3.60 -9.97 -28.76
N VAL A 502 -3.67 -11.27 -29.07
CA VAL A 502 -3.21 -12.36 -28.21
C VAL A 502 -2.39 -13.33 -29.06
N ILE A 503 -1.08 -13.08 -29.17
CA ILE A 503 -0.18 -13.78 -30.10
C ILE A 503 1.08 -14.32 -29.43
N GLU A 504 1.73 -15.26 -30.11
CA GLU A 504 3.05 -15.79 -29.73
C GLU A 504 3.10 -16.42 -28.33
N ASN A 505 1.97 -16.82 -27.76
CA ASN A 505 1.95 -17.46 -26.45
C ASN A 505 2.13 -18.97 -26.57
N SER A 506 2.85 -19.55 -25.62
CA SER A 506 3.20 -20.98 -25.59
C SER A 506 2.59 -21.65 -24.36
N PRO A 507 1.95 -22.83 -24.48
CA PRO A 507 1.91 -23.66 -25.69
C PRO A 507 0.87 -23.21 -26.73
N THR A 508 -0.06 -22.33 -26.35
CA THR A 508 -1.13 -21.79 -27.21
C THR A 508 -1.58 -20.42 -26.72
N ASN A 509 -2.25 -19.63 -27.57
CA ASN A 509 -2.87 -18.36 -27.19
C ASN A 509 -4.03 -18.57 -26.20
N CYS A 510 -5.17 -19.12 -26.64
CA CYS A 510 -6.28 -19.48 -25.75
C CYS A 510 -6.76 -20.92 -25.87
N LEU A 511 -6.27 -21.68 -26.86
CA LEU A 511 -6.67 -23.08 -27.04
C LEU A 511 -6.30 -23.89 -25.80
N GLY A 512 -7.28 -24.51 -25.14
CA GLY A 512 -7.12 -25.16 -23.83
C GLY A 512 -7.99 -24.55 -22.73
N SER A 513 -8.51 -23.34 -22.96
CA SER A 513 -9.53 -22.73 -22.12
C SER A 513 -10.78 -23.63 -22.03
N LYS A 514 -11.40 -23.70 -20.85
CA LYS A 514 -12.62 -24.49 -20.60
C LYS A 514 -13.86 -23.84 -21.20
N VAL A 515 -13.78 -22.55 -21.45
CA VAL A 515 -14.78 -21.76 -22.18
C VAL A 515 -14.11 -21.15 -23.43
N PRO A 516 -14.78 -21.09 -24.58
CA PRO A 516 -14.23 -20.44 -25.76
C PRO A 516 -13.92 -18.96 -25.50
N VAL A 517 -12.73 -18.52 -25.93
CA VAL A 517 -12.34 -17.11 -25.92
C VAL A 517 -12.42 -16.57 -27.34
N ALA A 518 -13.46 -15.80 -27.64
CA ALA A 518 -13.62 -15.19 -28.95
C ALA A 518 -12.48 -14.19 -29.25
N HIS A 519 -12.13 -14.04 -30.53
CA HIS A 519 -11.11 -13.09 -31.01
C HIS A 519 -9.67 -13.32 -30.51
N CYS A 520 -9.36 -14.49 -29.92
CA CYS A 520 -8.02 -14.73 -29.35
C CYS A 520 -6.89 -15.00 -30.36
N PHE A 521 -7.15 -15.41 -31.60
CA PHE A 521 -6.08 -15.82 -32.52
C PHE A 521 -5.63 -14.74 -33.51
N ARG A 522 -5.87 -13.46 -33.19
CA ARG A 522 -5.42 -12.32 -33.99
C ARG A 522 -4.01 -11.93 -33.64
#